data_AF-A0A8H3AFD2-F1
#
_entry.id   AF-A0A8H3AFD2-F1
#
_cell.length_a   1.000
_cell.length_b   1.000
_cell.length_c   1.000
_cell.angle_alpha   90.00
_cell.angle_beta   90.00
_cell.angle_gamma   90.00
#
_symmetry.space_group_name_H-M   'P 1'
#
loop_
_entity.id
_entity.type
_entity.pdbx_description
1 polymer ?
#
loop_
_entity_poly.entity_id
_entity_poly.type
_entity_poly.pdbx_seq_one_letter_code
_entity_poly.pdbx_strand_id
1 'polypeptide(L)'
;MQAISNVDWWKSVFDVEATIAYFTWYTFLVAAWYVLPGEWVQGTELRTGDRKKYKFNGLSTFLLNLGLVIAWITAFGPRSFTFIYDRWVGLCTAVILNSLIHATYSYIMSTQNEDQRLLALGGNTGNILYDWFIGRELNPSIGSFDIKSFVELRPGMILWFMTNLSSACKQLTHRGTWYPTDSMMLVLFFQGVYIVDTLYNE
;
A
#
# COMPACT_ATOMS: atom_id res chain seq x y z
N MET A 1 29.30 -7.90 7.07
CA MET A 1 30.04 -6.87 6.31
C MET A 1 30.43 -7.31 4.89
N GLN A 2 30.72 -8.58 4.59
CA GLN A 2 31.07 -9.03 3.23
C GLN A 2 29.93 -8.95 2.19
N ALA A 3 28.65 -8.98 2.61
CA ALA A 3 27.52 -8.89 1.69
C ALA A 3 27.45 -7.53 0.97
N ILE A 4 27.73 -6.43 1.68
CA ILE A 4 27.62 -5.06 1.15
C ILE A 4 28.70 -4.76 0.10
N SER A 5 29.84 -5.43 0.18
CA SER A 5 30.93 -5.31 -0.81
C SER A 5 30.72 -6.13 -2.08
N ASN A 6 29.70 -7.01 -2.12
CA ASN A 6 29.45 -7.87 -3.27
C ASN A 6 28.41 -7.23 -4.22
N VAL A 7 28.82 -6.94 -5.45
CA VAL A 7 27.94 -6.38 -6.50
C VAL A 7 26.78 -7.32 -6.83
N ASP A 8 26.99 -8.63 -6.78
CA ASP A 8 25.94 -9.60 -7.08
C ASP A 8 24.87 -9.62 -5.99
N TRP A 9 25.25 -9.32 -4.75
CA TRP A 9 24.26 -9.12 -3.68
C TRP A 9 23.37 -7.92 -3.98
N TRP A 10 23.94 -6.78 -4.39
CA TRP A 10 23.15 -5.59 -4.79
C TRP A 10 22.28 -5.83 -6.01
N LYS A 11 22.72 -6.65 -6.97
CA LYS A 11 21.85 -7.06 -8.09
C LYS A 11 20.70 -7.94 -7.60
N SER A 12 20.94 -8.80 -6.61
CA SER A 12 19.92 -9.73 -6.10
C SER A 12 18.78 -9.05 -5.33
N VAL A 13 18.99 -7.86 -4.76
CA VAL A 13 17.91 -7.08 -4.11
C VAL A 13 16.98 -6.40 -5.11
N PHE A 14 17.39 -6.25 -6.37
CA PHE A 14 16.55 -5.68 -7.42
C PHE A 14 15.91 -6.78 -8.26
N ASP A 15 14.59 -6.95 -8.10
CA ASP A 15 13.80 -7.92 -8.83
C ASP A 15 12.79 -7.21 -9.73
N VAL A 16 12.97 -7.36 -11.05
CA VAL A 16 12.13 -6.73 -12.06
C VAL A 16 10.70 -7.28 -12.02
N GLU A 17 10.53 -8.58 -11.82
CA GLU A 17 9.20 -9.21 -11.75
C GLU A 17 8.45 -8.72 -10.51
N ALA A 18 9.11 -8.65 -9.36
CA ALA A 18 8.53 -8.12 -8.13
C ALA A 18 8.15 -6.64 -8.28
N THR A 19 9.01 -5.86 -8.95
CA THR A 19 8.76 -4.44 -9.21
C THR A 19 7.53 -4.25 -10.10
N ILE A 20 7.45 -4.97 -11.22
CA ILE A 20 6.28 -4.93 -12.11
C ILE A 20 5.01 -5.39 -11.38
N ALA A 21 5.09 -6.46 -10.59
CA ALA A 21 3.95 -6.96 -9.81
C ALA A 21 3.46 -5.91 -8.81
N TYR A 22 4.37 -5.25 -8.08
CA TYR A 22 4.01 -4.20 -7.13
C TYR A 22 3.36 -2.98 -7.81
N PHE A 23 3.90 -2.50 -8.93
CA PHE A 23 3.27 -1.37 -9.65
C PHE A 23 1.95 -1.75 -10.32
N THR A 24 1.80 -3.02 -10.74
CA THR A 24 0.51 -3.55 -11.20
C THR A 24 -0.51 -3.55 -10.07
N TRP A 25 -0.11 -4.03 -8.88
CA TRP A 25 -0.91 -3.97 -7.66
C TRP A 25 -1.33 -2.53 -7.32
N TYR A 26 -0.37 -1.60 -7.29
CA TYR A 26 -0.65 -0.20 -7.00
C TYR A 26 -1.62 0.42 -8.01
N THR A 27 -1.41 0.14 -9.31
CA THR A 27 -2.29 0.62 -10.39
C THR A 27 -3.70 0.04 -10.25
N PHE A 28 -3.83 -1.25 -9.92
CA PHE A 28 -5.11 -1.88 -9.63
C PHE A 28 -5.85 -1.17 -8.50
N LEU A 29 -5.16 -0.82 -7.40
CA LEU A 29 -5.78 -0.10 -6.29
C LEU A 29 -6.24 1.31 -6.69
N VAL A 30 -5.44 2.03 -7.47
CA VAL A 30 -5.84 3.35 -8.00
C VAL A 30 -7.08 3.20 -8.89
N ALA A 31 -7.09 2.22 -9.80
CA ALA A 31 -8.24 1.95 -10.66
C ALA A 31 -9.49 1.59 -9.84
N ALA A 32 -9.35 0.72 -8.83
CA ALA A 32 -10.44 0.37 -7.92
C ALA A 32 -10.97 1.59 -7.16
N TRP A 33 -10.09 2.50 -6.71
CA TRP A 33 -10.51 3.74 -6.07
C TRP A 33 -11.40 4.60 -6.98
N TYR A 34 -11.05 4.73 -8.25
CA TYR A 34 -11.86 5.49 -9.22
C TYR A 34 -13.16 4.77 -9.59
N VAL A 35 -13.09 3.48 -9.90
CA VAL A 35 -14.20 2.70 -10.49
C VAL A 35 -15.24 2.26 -9.45
N LEU A 36 -14.81 1.82 -8.27
CA LEU A 36 -15.75 1.31 -7.27
C LEU A 36 -16.57 2.44 -6.66
N PRO A 37 -17.88 2.22 -6.41
CA PRO A 37 -18.70 3.19 -5.68
C PRO A 37 -18.14 3.38 -4.27
N GLY A 38 -18.31 4.60 -3.76
CA GLY A 38 -17.85 4.98 -2.43
C GLY A 38 -18.57 6.23 -1.96
N GLU A 39 -18.72 6.35 -0.64
CA GLU A 39 -19.28 7.55 -0.01
C GLU A 39 -18.27 8.70 -0.07
N TRP A 40 -18.76 9.92 -0.28
CA TRP A 40 -17.93 11.12 -0.21
C TRP A 40 -18.15 11.83 1.12
N VAL A 41 -17.17 11.72 2.01
CA VAL A 41 -17.24 12.23 3.38
C VAL A 41 -16.41 13.51 3.50
N GLN A 42 -16.92 14.47 4.29
CA GLN A 42 -16.19 15.70 4.60
C GLN A 42 -15.15 15.45 5.68
N GLY A 43 -13.90 15.83 5.40
CA GLY A 43 -12.82 15.78 6.36
C GLY A 43 -12.93 16.86 7.45
N THR A 44 -11.87 16.91 8.26
CA THR A 44 -11.70 17.93 9.29
C THR A 44 -11.54 19.31 8.68
N GLU A 45 -11.94 20.33 9.43
CA GLU A 45 -11.74 21.72 9.05
C GLU A 45 -10.24 22.04 8.97
N LEU A 46 -9.83 22.59 7.84
CA LEU A 46 -8.47 23.05 7.62
C LEU A 46 -8.27 24.41 8.27
N ARG A 47 -7.00 24.80 8.44
CA ARG A 47 -6.62 26.14 8.92
C ARG A 47 -7.15 27.28 8.05
N THR A 48 -7.52 27.00 6.80
CA THR A 48 -8.14 27.98 5.88
C THR A 48 -9.65 28.14 6.11
N GLY A 49 -10.28 27.30 6.94
CA GLY A 49 -11.73 27.18 7.09
C GLY A 49 -12.38 26.22 6.10
N ASP A 50 -11.65 25.78 5.07
CA ASP A 50 -12.16 24.83 4.08
C ASP A 50 -12.21 23.40 4.63
N ARG A 51 -13.02 22.56 3.98
CA ARG A 51 -13.09 21.12 4.23
C ARG A 51 -12.85 20.34 2.95
N LYS A 52 -11.95 19.37 3.02
CA LYS A 52 -11.66 18.48 1.91
C LYS A 52 -12.61 17.29 1.92
N LYS A 53 -13.10 16.89 0.76
CA LYS A 53 -13.91 15.68 0.60
C LYS A 53 -13.01 14.49 0.28
N TYR A 54 -13.30 13.35 0.90
CA TYR A 54 -12.61 12.09 0.70
C TYR A 54 -13.60 11.02 0.23
N LYS A 55 -13.18 10.15 -0.68
CA LYS A 55 -13.99 9.02 -1.16
C LYS A 55 -13.63 7.77 -0.38
N PHE A 56 -14.61 7.22 0.34
CA PHE A 56 -14.45 6.03 1.16
C PHE A 56 -14.98 4.81 0.41
N ASN A 57 -14.04 3.93 0.07
CA ASN A 57 -14.28 2.68 -0.65
C ASN A 57 -13.16 1.66 -0.39
N GLY A 58 -12.40 1.84 0.69
CA GLY A 58 -11.33 0.94 1.10
C GLY A 58 -11.86 -0.48 1.33
N LEU A 59 -12.98 -0.62 2.04
CA LEU A 59 -13.61 -1.92 2.27
C LEU A 59 -14.07 -2.58 0.96
N SER A 60 -14.75 -1.85 0.07
CA SER A 60 -15.17 -2.38 -1.23
C SER A 60 -13.97 -2.86 -2.07
N THR A 61 -12.87 -2.10 -2.03
CA THR A 61 -11.61 -2.45 -2.71
C THR A 61 -11.01 -3.72 -2.13
N PHE A 62 -11.00 -3.84 -0.79
CA PHE A 62 -10.52 -5.04 -0.09
C PHE A 62 -11.36 -6.27 -0.41
N LEU A 63 -12.69 -6.17 -0.37
CA LEU A 63 -13.59 -7.28 -0.67
C LEU A 63 -13.48 -7.75 -2.11
N LEU A 64 -13.36 -6.82 -3.07
CA LEU A 64 -13.10 -7.18 -4.47
C LEU A 64 -11.79 -7.97 -4.59
N ASN A 65 -10.71 -7.44 -4.01
CA ASN A 65 -9.39 -8.08 -4.08
C ASN A 65 -9.38 -9.45 -3.39
N LEU A 66 -9.98 -9.54 -2.20
CA LEU A 66 -10.10 -10.78 -1.45
C LEU A 66 -10.91 -11.83 -2.23
N GLY A 67 -12.04 -11.43 -2.83
CA GLY A 67 -12.85 -12.31 -3.66
C GLY A 67 -12.08 -12.85 -4.86
N LEU A 68 -11.34 -11.99 -5.57
CA LEU A 68 -10.49 -12.38 -6.70
C LEU A 68 -9.39 -13.36 -6.28
N VAL A 69 -8.71 -13.10 -5.17
CA VAL A 69 -7.63 -13.97 -4.66
C VAL A 69 -8.15 -15.31 -4.18
N ILE A 70 -9.27 -15.34 -3.44
CA ILE A 70 -9.91 -16.60 -3.03
C ILE A 70 -10.34 -17.40 -4.27
N ALA A 71 -11.01 -16.75 -5.23
CA ALA A 71 -11.42 -17.41 -6.46
C ALA A 71 -10.20 -18.01 -7.21
N TRP A 72 -9.11 -17.26 -7.32
CA TRP A 72 -7.87 -17.73 -7.93
C TRP A 72 -7.26 -18.95 -7.21
N ILE A 73 -7.12 -18.87 -5.89
CA ILE A 73 -6.57 -19.97 -5.07
C ILE A 73 -7.46 -21.22 -5.17
N THR A 74 -8.78 -21.06 -5.17
CA THR A 74 -9.70 -22.21 -5.29
C THR A 74 -9.63 -22.87 -6.67
N ALA A 75 -9.45 -22.08 -7.74
CA ALA A 75 -9.37 -22.59 -9.11
C ALA A 75 -8.00 -23.23 -9.45
N PHE A 76 -6.90 -22.66 -8.95
CA PHE A 76 -5.53 -23.05 -9.34
C PHE A 76 -4.69 -23.66 -8.20
N GLY A 77 -5.25 -23.75 -7.00
CA GLY A 77 -4.62 -24.29 -5.80
C GLY A 77 -3.69 -23.31 -5.07
N PRO A 78 -3.24 -23.64 -3.84
CA PRO A 78 -2.48 -22.72 -2.99
C PRO A 78 -1.15 -22.27 -3.61
N ARG A 79 -0.49 -23.14 -4.37
CA ARG A 79 0.79 -22.83 -5.02
C ARG A 79 0.69 -21.65 -5.99
N SER A 80 -0.50 -21.39 -6.54
CA SER A 80 -0.74 -20.28 -7.48
C SER A 80 -0.60 -18.90 -6.84
N PHE A 81 -0.61 -18.79 -5.50
CA PHE A 81 -0.57 -17.53 -4.77
C PHE A 81 0.63 -17.41 -3.81
N THR A 82 1.74 -18.09 -4.09
CA THR A 82 2.97 -18.00 -3.27
C THR A 82 3.92 -16.88 -3.69
N PHE A 83 3.60 -16.15 -4.77
CA PHE A 83 4.50 -15.15 -5.37
C PHE A 83 5.00 -14.10 -4.37
N ILE A 84 4.12 -13.56 -3.52
CA ILE A 84 4.50 -12.53 -2.54
C ILE A 84 5.53 -13.07 -1.54
N TYR A 85 5.31 -14.29 -1.05
CA TYR A 85 6.26 -14.96 -0.16
C TYR A 85 7.60 -15.24 -0.89
N ASP A 86 7.52 -15.75 -2.12
CA ASP A 86 8.70 -16.20 -2.88
C ASP A 86 9.58 -15.02 -3.35
N ARG A 87 8.99 -13.85 -3.59
CA ARG A 87 9.66 -12.64 -4.07
C ARG A 87 9.74 -11.53 -3.02
N TRP A 88 9.68 -11.89 -1.74
CA TRP A 88 9.59 -10.95 -0.61
C TRP A 88 10.63 -9.81 -0.67
N VAL A 89 11.91 -10.16 -0.84
CA VAL A 89 13.00 -9.17 -0.88
C VAL A 89 12.84 -8.18 -2.03
N GLY A 90 12.49 -8.68 -3.22
CA GLY A 90 12.23 -7.85 -4.39
C GLY A 90 11.06 -6.90 -4.19
N LEU A 91 9.99 -7.37 -3.54
CA LEU A 91 8.83 -6.55 -3.19
C LEU A 91 9.17 -5.47 -2.16
N CYS A 92 10.01 -5.76 -1.16
CA CYS A 92 10.50 -4.73 -0.23
C CYS A 92 11.22 -3.61 -0.97
N THR A 93 12.11 -3.93 -1.91
CA THR A 93 12.80 -2.94 -2.74
C THR A 93 11.81 -2.12 -3.58
N ALA A 94 10.80 -2.77 -4.18
CA ALA A 94 9.77 -2.10 -4.98
C ALA A 94 8.91 -1.13 -4.15
N VAL A 95 8.52 -1.53 -2.93
CA VAL A 95 7.75 -0.67 -2.01
C VAL A 95 8.57 0.54 -1.56
N ILE A 96 9.86 0.34 -1.25
CA ILE A 96 10.78 1.43 -0.88
C ILE A 96 10.91 2.42 -2.06
N LEU A 97 11.12 1.91 -3.27
CA LEU A 97 11.17 2.75 -4.47
C LEU A 97 9.88 3.56 -4.62
N ASN A 98 8.71 2.95 -4.44
CA ASN A 98 7.44 3.65 -4.48
C ASN A 98 7.31 4.74 -3.40
N SER A 99 7.74 4.47 -2.17
CA SER A 99 7.73 5.49 -1.10
C SER A 99 8.63 6.69 -1.43
N LEU A 100 9.80 6.46 -2.05
CA LEU A 100 10.70 7.53 -2.49
C LEU A 100 10.08 8.35 -3.62
N ILE A 101 9.36 7.69 -4.54
CA ILE A 101 8.59 8.36 -5.59
C ILE A 101 7.52 9.27 -4.97
N HIS A 102 6.73 8.77 -4.03
CA HIS A 102 5.68 9.56 -3.36
C HIS A 102 6.23 10.73 -2.55
N ALA A 103 7.30 10.52 -1.78
CA ALA A 103 7.94 11.57 -1.00
C ALA A 103 8.48 12.67 -1.92
N THR A 104 9.20 12.28 -2.97
CA THR A 104 9.78 13.20 -3.95
C THR A 104 8.70 13.95 -4.73
N TYR A 105 7.67 13.24 -5.19
CA TYR A 105 6.52 13.85 -5.87
C TYR A 105 5.83 14.88 -4.96
N SER A 106 5.49 14.51 -3.73
CA SER A 106 4.79 15.39 -2.80
C SER A 106 5.63 16.63 -2.46
N TYR A 107 6.94 16.47 -2.31
CA TYR A 107 7.85 17.59 -2.09
C TYR A 107 7.92 18.52 -3.31
N ILE A 108 8.16 17.99 -4.52
CA ILE A 108 8.22 18.81 -5.75
C ILE A 108 6.89 19.52 -6.00
N MET A 109 5.76 18.83 -5.80
CA MET A 109 4.47 19.48 -5.98
C MET A 109 4.22 20.56 -4.95
N SER A 110 4.71 20.39 -3.71
CA SER A 110 4.60 21.42 -2.67
C SER A 110 5.33 22.72 -3.00
N THR A 111 6.36 22.69 -3.86
CA THR A 111 7.10 23.89 -4.29
C THR A 111 6.46 24.57 -5.51
N GLN A 112 5.43 23.95 -6.09
CA GLN A 112 4.67 24.49 -7.21
C GLN A 112 3.33 25.05 -6.74
N ASN A 113 2.98 26.26 -7.18
CA ASN A 113 1.75 26.96 -6.78
C ASN A 113 1.61 27.05 -5.25
N GLU A 114 2.69 27.42 -4.55
CA GLU A 114 2.74 27.45 -3.09
C GLU A 114 1.59 28.27 -2.48
N ASP A 115 1.20 29.37 -3.12
CA ASP A 115 0.10 30.24 -2.68
C ASP A 115 -1.27 29.55 -2.63
N GLN A 116 -1.44 28.45 -3.39
CA GLN A 116 -2.68 27.67 -3.45
C GLN A 116 -2.65 26.44 -2.56
N ARG A 117 -1.49 26.09 -1.99
CA ARG A 117 -1.30 24.85 -1.21
C ARG A 117 -1.21 25.14 0.26
N LEU A 118 -1.94 24.35 1.06
CA LEU A 118 -1.81 24.40 2.51
C LEU A 118 -0.59 23.58 2.94
N LEU A 119 0.44 24.27 3.44
CA LEU A 119 1.66 23.63 3.93
C LEU A 119 1.49 23.11 5.37
N ALA A 120 2.15 21.99 5.64
CA ALA A 120 2.26 21.41 6.98
C ALA A 120 3.10 22.32 7.88
N LEU A 121 2.67 22.50 9.13
CA LEU A 121 3.33 23.39 10.10
C LEU A 121 4.77 22.98 10.44
N GLY A 122 5.09 21.69 10.32
CA GLY A 122 6.43 21.16 10.57
C GLY A 122 7.26 20.97 9.31
N GLY A 123 6.69 21.17 8.11
CA GLY A 123 7.33 20.83 6.83
C GLY A 123 7.80 22.04 6.02
N ASN A 124 7.92 23.21 6.65
CA ASN A 124 8.24 24.49 6.02
C ASN A 124 9.40 25.20 6.73
N THR A 125 10.43 24.44 7.11
CA THR A 125 11.59 24.93 7.88
C THR A 125 12.63 25.64 7.02
N GLY A 126 12.62 25.42 5.70
CA GLY A 126 13.65 25.88 4.77
C GLY A 126 14.83 24.89 4.62
N ASN A 127 14.87 23.82 5.42
CA ASN A 127 15.80 22.72 5.23
C ASN A 127 15.20 21.70 4.26
N ILE A 128 15.73 21.67 3.03
CA ILE A 128 15.25 20.82 1.93
C ILE A 128 15.16 19.34 2.33
N LEU A 129 16.20 18.78 2.97
CA LEU A 129 16.23 17.37 3.34
C LEU A 129 15.19 17.05 4.42
N TYR A 130 15.04 17.92 5.41
CA TYR A 130 14.06 17.74 6.48
C TYR A 130 12.62 17.89 5.96
N ASP A 131 12.35 18.95 5.19
CA ASP A 131 11.03 19.24 4.64
C ASP A 131 10.60 18.16 3.61
N TRP A 132 11.55 17.57 2.87
CA TRP A 132 11.32 16.40 2.01
C TRP A 132 10.98 15.15 2.83
N PHE A 133 11.70 14.90 3.94
CA PHE A 133 11.52 13.71 4.76
C PHE A 133 10.20 13.73 5.55
N ILE A 134 9.87 14.86 6.18
CA ILE A 134 8.65 14.98 7.01
C ILE A 134 7.39 15.25 6.16
N GLY A 135 7.57 15.80 4.95
CA GLY A 135 6.49 16.20 4.06
C GLY A 135 6.09 17.67 4.24
N ARG A 136 6.12 18.43 3.14
CA ARG A 136 5.84 19.88 3.13
C ARG A 136 4.38 20.24 2.88
N GLU A 137 3.72 19.57 1.95
CA GLU A 137 2.29 19.77 1.67
C GLU A 137 1.42 18.99 2.68
N LEU A 138 0.37 19.60 3.24
CA LEU A 138 -0.45 18.97 4.27
C LEU A 138 -1.24 17.76 3.77
N ASN A 139 -1.81 17.86 2.56
CA ASN A 139 -2.69 16.87 1.93
C ASN A 139 -2.43 16.81 0.40
N PRO A 140 -1.29 16.22 -0.04
CA PRO A 140 -0.92 16.16 -1.44
C PRO A 140 -1.97 15.45 -2.30
N SER A 141 -2.30 16.01 -3.46
CA SER A 141 -3.41 15.53 -4.29
C SER A 141 -3.26 15.74 -5.78
N ILE A 142 -3.95 14.88 -6.52
CA ILE A 142 -4.13 14.94 -7.97
C ILE A 142 -5.64 15.08 -8.22
N GLY A 143 -6.13 16.31 -8.38
CA GLY A 143 -7.57 16.58 -8.45
C GLY A 143 -8.27 16.17 -7.14
N SER A 144 -9.30 15.33 -7.23
CA SER A 144 -10.01 14.78 -6.06
C SER A 144 -9.29 13.61 -5.39
N PHE A 145 -8.22 13.08 -5.99
CA PHE A 145 -7.45 11.97 -5.45
C PHE A 145 -6.43 12.48 -4.44
N ASP A 146 -6.72 12.25 -3.17
CA ASP A 146 -5.82 12.57 -2.08
C ASP A 146 -4.85 11.42 -1.84
N ILE A 147 -3.56 11.69 -2.07
CA ILE A 147 -2.51 10.66 -2.02
C ILE A 147 -2.35 10.17 -0.59
N LYS A 148 -2.39 11.06 0.39
CA LYS A 148 -2.15 10.76 1.81
C LYS A 148 -3.18 9.75 2.33
N SER A 149 -4.46 10.06 2.20
CA SER A 149 -5.56 9.16 2.60
C SER A 149 -5.55 7.85 1.81
N PHE A 150 -5.23 7.90 0.51
CA PHE A 150 -5.14 6.69 -0.30
C PHE A 150 -4.05 5.74 0.21
N VAL A 151 -2.82 6.25 0.42
CA VAL A 151 -1.68 5.40 0.79
C VAL A 151 -1.73 4.91 2.23
N GLU A 152 -2.38 5.65 3.13
CA GLU A 152 -2.53 5.29 4.55
C GLU A 152 -3.19 3.92 4.70
N LEU A 153 -4.30 3.69 3.98
CA LEU A 153 -5.12 2.51 4.18
C LEU A 153 -4.99 1.48 3.06
N ARG A 154 -5.00 1.88 1.78
CA ARG A 154 -5.22 0.92 0.68
C ARG A 154 -3.97 0.08 0.35
N PRO A 155 -2.86 0.65 -0.13
CA PRO A 155 -1.70 -0.14 -0.54
C PRO A 155 -1.03 -0.84 0.63
N GLY A 156 -1.06 -0.26 1.84
CA GLY A 156 -0.50 -0.86 3.05
C GLY A 156 -1.37 -1.96 3.63
N MET A 157 -2.58 -1.63 4.11
CA MET A 157 -3.42 -2.58 4.87
C MET A 157 -3.90 -3.75 4.01
N ILE A 158 -4.29 -3.50 2.77
CA ILE A 158 -4.78 -4.58 1.91
C ILE A 158 -3.61 -5.51 1.54
N LEU A 159 -2.42 -4.97 1.23
CA LEU A 159 -1.25 -5.78 0.91
C LEU A 159 -0.75 -6.59 2.12
N TRP A 160 -0.91 -6.08 3.34
CA TRP A 160 -0.64 -6.84 4.56
C TRP A 160 -1.48 -8.12 4.59
N PHE A 161 -2.80 -8.04 4.33
CA PHE A 161 -3.62 -9.25 4.29
C PHE A 161 -3.21 -10.19 3.15
N MET A 162 -2.89 -9.65 1.96
CA MET A 162 -2.44 -10.46 0.82
C MET A 162 -1.13 -11.19 1.13
N THR A 163 -0.23 -10.55 1.88
CA THR A 163 1.02 -11.16 2.35
C THR A 163 0.74 -12.34 3.29
N ASN A 164 -0.21 -12.19 4.21
CA ASN A 164 -0.60 -13.28 5.10
C ASN A 164 -1.19 -14.45 4.31
N LEU A 165 -2.08 -14.19 3.36
CA LEU A 165 -2.66 -15.22 2.49
C LEU A 165 -1.59 -15.93 1.66
N SER A 166 -0.62 -15.20 1.12
CA SER A 166 0.50 -15.80 0.38
C SER A 166 1.39 -16.66 1.26
N SER A 167 1.65 -16.22 2.49
CA SER A 167 2.40 -16.99 3.50
C SER A 167 1.66 -18.27 3.90
N ALA A 168 0.34 -18.19 4.08
CA ALA A 168 -0.49 -19.37 4.31
C ALA A 168 -0.44 -20.32 3.11
N CYS A 169 -0.58 -19.81 1.89
CA CYS A 169 -0.45 -20.60 0.66
C CYS A 169 0.91 -21.29 0.53
N LYS A 170 2.00 -20.62 0.94
CA LYS A 170 3.33 -21.23 0.98
C LYS A 170 3.39 -22.36 1.99
N GLN A 171 2.83 -22.16 3.19
CA GLN A 171 2.75 -23.19 4.22
C GLN A 171 1.97 -24.42 3.71
N LEU A 172 0.80 -24.20 3.10
CA LEU A 172 -0.03 -25.24 2.50
C LEU A 172 0.73 -26.04 1.44
N THR A 173 1.40 -25.33 0.53
CA THR A 173 2.20 -25.93 -0.54
C THR A 173 3.34 -26.79 0.01
N HIS A 174 4.04 -26.31 1.04
CA HIS A 174 5.13 -27.06 1.67
C HIS A 174 4.64 -28.30 2.42
N ARG A 175 3.45 -28.25 3.03
CA ARG A 175 2.87 -29.36 3.79
C ARG A 175 2.10 -30.35 2.90
N GLY A 176 1.78 -29.98 1.66
CA GLY A 176 0.90 -30.77 0.81
C GLY A 176 -0.53 -30.87 1.33
N THR A 177 -0.99 -29.87 2.09
CA THR A 177 -2.33 -29.83 2.69
C THR A 177 -3.17 -28.68 2.14
N TRP A 178 -4.48 -28.74 2.37
CA TRP A 178 -5.42 -27.64 2.09
C TRP A 178 -5.82 -26.84 3.34
N TYR A 179 -5.35 -27.27 4.51
CA TYR A 179 -5.68 -26.66 5.80
C TYR A 179 -4.42 -26.07 6.45
N PRO A 180 -4.42 -24.76 6.79
CA PRO A 180 -3.30 -24.13 7.49
C PRO A 180 -3.12 -24.70 8.90
N THR A 181 -1.99 -24.44 9.55
CA THR A 181 -1.85 -24.69 10.99
C THR A 181 -2.84 -23.84 11.78
N ASP A 182 -3.23 -24.30 12.97
CA ASP A 182 -4.09 -23.52 13.88
C ASP A 182 -3.52 -22.13 14.16
N SER A 183 -2.21 -22.04 14.34
CA SER A 183 -1.51 -20.75 14.50
C SER A 183 -1.66 -19.84 13.28
N MET A 184 -1.57 -20.36 12.06
CA MET A 184 -1.74 -19.58 10.83
C MET A 184 -3.21 -19.16 10.66
N MET A 185 -4.16 -20.02 11.02
CA MET A 185 -5.58 -19.67 11.02
C MET A 185 -5.88 -18.52 11.99
N LEU A 186 -5.30 -18.55 13.20
CA LEU A 186 -5.43 -17.46 14.18
C LEU A 186 -4.83 -16.14 13.66
N VAL A 187 -3.66 -16.19 13.01
CA VAL A 187 -3.04 -14.99 12.41
C VAL A 187 -3.94 -14.41 11.33
N LEU A 188 -4.42 -15.24 10.39
CA LEU A 188 -5.33 -14.80 9.34
C LEU A 188 -6.61 -14.22 9.91
N PHE A 189 -7.18 -14.85 10.93
CA PHE A 189 -8.41 -14.39 11.56
C PHE A 189 -8.23 -13.04 12.27
N PHE A 190 -7.30 -12.94 13.22
CA PHE A 190 -7.17 -11.72 14.02
C PHE A 190 -6.68 -10.53 13.20
N GLN A 191 -5.71 -10.73 12.30
CA GLN A 191 -5.23 -9.64 11.44
C GLN A 191 -6.27 -9.30 10.36
N GLY A 192 -7.03 -10.29 9.88
CA GLY A 192 -8.16 -10.07 8.98
C GLY A 192 -9.25 -9.21 9.63
N VAL A 193 -9.64 -9.52 10.87
CA VAL A 193 -10.61 -8.72 11.64
C VAL A 193 -10.10 -7.29 11.82
N TYR A 194 -8.84 -7.10 12.19
CA TYR A 194 -8.24 -5.77 12.34
C TYR A 194 -8.30 -4.96 11.03
N ILE A 195 -7.95 -5.58 9.90
CA ILE A 195 -7.95 -4.92 8.60
C ILE A 195 -9.38 -4.59 8.15
N VAL A 196 -10.33 -5.50 8.35
CA VAL A 196 -11.75 -5.25 8.03
C VAL A 196 -12.30 -4.11 8.89
N ASP A 197 -12.03 -4.11 10.19
CA ASP A 197 -12.46 -3.04 11.10
C ASP A 197 -11.86 -1.68 10.71
N THR A 198 -10.57 -1.66 10.38
CA THR A 198 -9.88 -0.44 9.92
C THR A 198 -10.50 0.10 8.63
N LEU A 199 -10.83 -0.77 7.66
CA LEU A 199 -11.37 -0.36 6.36
C LEU A 199 -12.87 -0.07 6.40
N TYR A 200 -13.60 -0.66 7.34
CA TYR A 200 -15.01 -0.36 7.58
C TYR A 200 -15.19 1.00 8.26
N ASN A 201 -14.27 1.35 9.17
CA ASN A 201 -14.21 2.64 9.84
C ASN A 201 -13.19 3.60 9.19
N GLU A 202 -12.96 3.47 7.88
CA GLU A 202 -12.26 4.48 7.07
C GLU A 202 -12.93 5.86 7.24
#